data_AF-D7SBB5-F1
#
_entry.id   AF-D7SBB5-F1
#
_cell.length_a   1.000
_cell.length_b   1.000
_cell.length_c   1.000
_cell.angle_alpha   90.00
_cell.angle_beta   90.00
_cell.angle_gamma   90.00
#
_symmetry.space_group_name_H-M   'P 1'
#
loop_
_entity.id
_entity.type
_entity.pdbx_description
1 polymer ?
#
loop_
_entity_poly.entity_id
_entity_poly.type
_entity_poly.pdbx_seq_one_letter_code
_entity_poly.pdbx_strand_id
1 'polypeptide(L)'
;EAPFVGTGMEPIVARDSGAAIAARRGGVVDQVDATRIVIRATEDLDAGKSGVDIYRLQKFQRSNQNTCVNQRPLVSVGDIISKGDIIADGPSTDLGDLALGRNALVAFMPWNGYNYEDSILMSERIVSDDVFTSIHIEEFEVMARDTKLGPEEITRDIPNVSEEALKNLDEAGIVYIG
;
A
#
# COMPACT_ATOMS: atom_id res chain seq x y z
N GLU A 1 1.39 -12.52 0.53
CA GLU A 1 0.98 -13.83 -0.01
C GLU A 1 0.29 -14.59 1.10
N ALA A 2 -0.87 -15.15 0.84
CA ALA A 2 -1.61 -15.91 1.84
C ALA A 2 -0.76 -17.08 2.38
N PRO A 3 -0.80 -17.34 3.70
CA PRO A 3 -0.02 -18.42 4.28
C PRO A 3 -0.55 -19.78 3.79
N PHE A 4 0.35 -20.68 3.35
CA PHE A 4 -0.06 -22.04 2.99
C PHE A 4 -0.53 -22.86 4.19
N VAL A 5 -0.07 -22.50 5.39
CA VAL A 5 -0.48 -23.11 6.66
C VAL A 5 -1.08 -22.00 7.52
N GLY A 6 -2.41 -21.95 7.56
CA GLY A 6 -3.19 -20.96 8.32
C GLY A 6 -3.99 -21.57 9.47
N THR A 7 -4.61 -20.70 10.25
CA THR A 7 -5.45 -21.05 11.42
C THR A 7 -6.95 -20.87 11.16
N GLY A 8 -7.31 -20.19 10.07
CA GLY A 8 -8.68 -19.75 9.77
C GLY A 8 -9.04 -18.39 10.39
N MET A 9 -8.13 -17.78 11.16
CA MET A 9 -8.31 -16.44 11.72
C MET A 9 -7.93 -15.33 10.72
N GLU A 10 -7.17 -15.67 9.69
CA GLU A 10 -6.65 -14.75 8.68
C GLU A 10 -7.75 -13.92 7.99
N PRO A 11 -8.87 -14.48 7.50
CA PRO A 11 -9.93 -13.70 6.88
C PRO A 11 -10.67 -12.80 7.88
N ILE A 12 -10.81 -13.25 9.13
CA ILE A 12 -11.48 -12.49 10.19
C ILE A 12 -10.66 -11.24 10.51
N VAL A 13 -9.35 -11.40 10.70
CA VAL A 13 -8.45 -10.29 11.02
C VAL A 13 -8.34 -9.33 9.84
N ALA A 14 -8.20 -9.82 8.61
CA ALA A 14 -8.12 -8.96 7.43
C ALA A 14 -9.38 -8.10 7.27
N ARG A 15 -10.57 -8.69 7.42
CA ARG A 15 -11.84 -7.98 7.34
C ARG A 15 -12.03 -6.96 8.48
N ASP A 16 -11.78 -7.38 9.72
CA ASP A 16 -12.13 -6.57 10.89
C ASP A 16 -11.05 -5.51 11.21
N SER A 17 -9.85 -5.63 10.64
CA SER A 17 -8.77 -4.63 10.77
C SER A 17 -9.04 -3.32 10.03
N GLY A 18 -9.94 -3.33 9.04
CA GLY A 18 -10.18 -2.18 8.15
C GLY A 18 -9.08 -1.92 7.12
N ALA A 19 -8.07 -2.79 7.02
CA ALA A 19 -7.05 -2.72 5.97
C ALA A 19 -7.64 -3.07 4.59
N ALA A 20 -8.45 -4.13 4.55
CA ALA A 20 -9.23 -4.53 3.38
C ALA A 20 -10.58 -3.82 3.34
N ILE A 21 -11.14 -3.65 2.14
CA ILE A 21 -12.46 -3.01 1.96
C ILE A 21 -13.51 -4.10 1.77
N ALA A 22 -14.50 -4.13 2.66
CA ALA A 22 -15.68 -4.96 2.53
C ALA A 22 -16.84 -4.21 1.86
N ALA A 23 -17.64 -4.92 1.06
CA ALA A 23 -18.86 -4.39 0.47
C ALA A 23 -19.92 -4.13 1.54
N ARG A 24 -20.50 -2.92 1.53
CA ARG A 24 -21.55 -2.52 2.47
C ARG A 24 -22.90 -3.18 2.19
N ARG A 25 -23.17 -3.43 0.90
CA ARG A 25 -24.43 -3.97 0.37
C ARG A 25 -24.12 -4.95 -0.76
N GLY A 26 -25.03 -5.89 -0.99
CA GLY A 26 -24.98 -6.74 -2.16
C GLY A 26 -25.26 -5.97 -3.45
N GLY A 27 -24.63 -6.38 -4.54
CA GLY A 27 -24.73 -5.68 -5.82
C GLY A 27 -23.91 -6.29 -6.94
N VAL A 28 -23.87 -5.59 -8.06
CA VAL A 28 -23.05 -5.94 -9.23
C VAL A 28 -22.00 -4.86 -9.45
N VAL A 29 -20.76 -5.26 -9.68
CA VAL A 29 -19.65 -4.34 -9.95
C VAL A 29 -19.85 -3.69 -11.31
N ASP A 30 -19.94 -2.36 -11.34
CA ASP A 30 -20.21 -1.57 -12.54
C ASP A 30 -18.92 -1.00 -13.16
N GLN A 31 -18.01 -0.53 -12.31
CA GLN A 31 -16.71 0.01 -12.71
C GLN A 31 -15.64 -0.38 -11.70
N VAL A 32 -14.48 -0.79 -12.20
CA VAL A 32 -13.27 -1.03 -11.40
C VAL A 32 -12.14 -0.21 -11.99
N ASP A 33 -11.45 0.52 -11.12
CA ASP A 33 -10.22 1.22 -11.42
C ASP A 33 -9.24 1.03 -10.25
N ALA A 34 -7.96 1.33 -10.49
CA ALA A 34 -6.92 1.26 -9.46
C ALA A 34 -7.18 2.23 -8.29
N THR A 35 -8.03 3.25 -8.47
CA THR A 35 -8.33 4.28 -7.47
C THR A 35 -9.72 4.15 -6.85
N ARG A 36 -10.66 3.47 -7.51
CA ARG A 36 -12.05 3.37 -7.04
C ARG A 36 -12.76 2.15 -7.60
N ILE A 37 -13.73 1.66 -6.84
CA ILE A 37 -14.66 0.59 -7.23
C ILE A 37 -16.08 1.13 -7.10
N VAL A 38 -16.90 0.88 -8.13
CA VAL A 38 -18.29 1.30 -8.20
C VAL A 38 -19.17 0.07 -8.26
N ILE A 39 -20.05 -0.08 -7.27
CA ILE A 39 -20.97 -1.22 -7.15
C ILE A 39 -22.40 -0.70 -7.26
N ARG A 40 -23.16 -1.26 -8.19
CA ARG A 40 -24.59 -1.01 -8.32
C ARG A 40 -25.32 -1.90 -7.33
N ALA A 41 -25.95 -1.30 -6.32
CA ALA A 41 -26.63 -2.03 -5.27
C ALA A 41 -27.87 -2.74 -5.83
N THR A 42 -28.04 -4.02 -5.50
CA THR A 42 -29.25 -4.80 -5.79
C THR A 42 -30.15 -4.93 -4.57
N GLU A 43 -29.62 -4.63 -3.38
CA GLU A 43 -30.29 -4.71 -2.09
C GLU A 43 -30.40 -3.32 -1.42
N ASP A 44 -31.31 -3.17 -0.46
CA ASP A 44 -31.58 -1.92 0.27
C ASP A 44 -31.82 -0.71 -0.66
N LEU A 45 -32.73 -0.89 -1.62
CA LEU A 45 -33.19 0.11 -2.58
C LEU A 45 -34.23 1.05 -1.95
N ASP A 46 -33.86 1.73 -0.87
CA ASP A 46 -34.68 2.82 -0.34
C ASP A 46 -34.74 3.97 -1.36
N ALA A 47 -35.94 4.50 -1.62
CA ALA A 47 -36.17 5.55 -2.62
C ALA A 47 -35.38 6.87 -2.39
N GLY A 48 -34.78 7.04 -1.19
CA GLY A 48 -33.93 8.19 -0.85
C GLY A 48 -32.42 7.94 -0.88
N LYS A 49 -31.96 6.71 -1.17
CA LYS A 49 -30.53 6.35 -1.20
C LYS A 49 -30.03 6.23 -2.64
N SER A 50 -28.76 6.61 -2.87
CA SER A 50 -28.08 6.33 -4.13
C SER A 50 -28.06 4.82 -4.38
N GLY A 51 -28.54 4.39 -5.55
CA GLY A 51 -28.49 2.99 -6.01
C GLY A 51 -27.07 2.52 -6.38
N VAL A 52 -26.06 3.36 -6.17
CA VAL A 52 -24.66 3.08 -6.47
C VAL A 52 -23.81 3.41 -5.24
N ASP A 53 -22.96 2.46 -4.86
CA ASP A 53 -21.92 2.60 -3.84
C ASP A 53 -20.56 2.83 -4.50
N ILE A 54 -19.86 3.88 -4.06
CA ILE A 54 -18.53 4.24 -4.55
C ILE A 54 -17.53 4.03 -3.42
N TYR A 55 -16.54 3.18 -3.66
CA TYR A 55 -15.44 2.87 -2.76
C TYR A 55 -14.16 3.51 -3.32
N ARG A 56 -13.53 4.39 -2.56
CA ARG A 56 -12.24 5.00 -2.93
C ARG A 56 -11.11 4.23 -2.27
N LEU A 57 -10.11 3.84 -3.05
CA LEU A 57 -8.95 3.08 -2.59
C LEU A 57 -7.85 4.03 -2.13
N GLN A 58 -7.18 3.69 -1.03
CA GLN A 58 -5.97 4.38 -0.59
C GLN A 58 -4.80 3.93 -1.46
N LYS A 59 -4.09 4.87 -2.09
CA LYS A 59 -2.95 4.58 -2.97
C LYS A 59 -1.69 5.24 -2.44
N PHE A 60 -0.65 4.43 -2.22
CA PHE A 60 0.69 4.86 -1.81
C PHE A 60 0.68 5.89 -0.67
N GLN A 61 -0.10 5.63 0.38
CA GLN A 61 -0.16 6.50 1.54
C GLN A 61 0.88 6.08 2.58
N ARG A 62 1.47 7.06 3.27
CA ARG A 62 2.40 6.83 4.36
C ARG A 62 1.66 6.28 5.60
N SER A 63 2.23 5.26 6.23
CA SER A 63 1.82 4.81 7.56
C SER A 63 2.62 5.51 8.66
N ASN A 64 2.18 5.39 9.91
CA ASN A 64 2.89 5.94 11.07
C ASN A 64 4.31 5.36 11.25
N GLN A 65 4.59 4.17 10.70
CA GLN A 65 5.91 3.53 10.74
C GLN A 65 6.67 3.69 9.41
N ASN A 66 6.34 4.70 8.60
CA ASN A 66 6.93 4.97 7.29
C ASN A 66 6.81 3.81 6.29
N THR A 67 5.86 2.88 6.49
CA THR A 67 5.54 1.83 5.51
C THR A 67 4.46 2.33 4.54
N CYS A 68 4.27 1.60 3.44
CA CYS A 68 3.28 1.95 2.42
C CYS A 68 1.92 1.30 2.68
N VAL A 69 0.87 2.11 2.80
CA VAL A 69 -0.53 1.71 2.72
C VAL A 69 -0.99 1.82 1.28
N ASN A 70 -1.31 0.69 0.66
CA ASN A 70 -1.77 0.64 -0.72
C ASN A 70 -2.84 -0.44 -0.87
N GLN A 71 -4.03 -0.01 -1.29
CA GLN A 71 -5.15 -0.88 -1.56
C GLN A 71 -5.23 -1.23 -3.04
N ARG A 72 -5.65 -2.46 -3.33
CA ARG A 72 -5.75 -3.01 -4.69
C ARG A 72 -7.13 -3.64 -4.88
N PRO A 73 -7.82 -3.34 -5.99
CA PRO A 73 -9.10 -3.97 -6.27
C PRO A 73 -8.91 -5.48 -6.47
N LEU A 74 -9.83 -6.28 -5.92
CA LEU A 74 -9.88 -7.73 -6.12
C LEU A 74 -10.93 -8.16 -7.13
N VAL A 75 -11.99 -7.36 -7.26
CA VAL A 75 -13.15 -7.66 -8.10
C VAL A 75 -12.98 -7.14 -9.52
N SER A 76 -13.72 -7.74 -10.45
CA SER A 76 -13.82 -7.36 -11.84
C SER A 76 -15.21 -6.82 -12.18
N VAL A 77 -15.31 -6.08 -13.28
CA VAL A 77 -16.60 -5.55 -13.77
C VAL A 77 -17.53 -6.71 -14.11
N GLY A 78 -18.75 -6.68 -13.57
CA GLY A 78 -19.77 -7.72 -13.75
C GLY A 78 -19.84 -8.73 -12.60
N ASP A 79 -18.90 -8.72 -11.65
CA ASP A 79 -18.95 -9.63 -10.51
C ASP A 79 -20.15 -9.35 -9.61
N ILE A 80 -20.77 -10.41 -9.09
CA ILE A 80 -21.87 -10.35 -8.14
C ILE A 80 -21.28 -10.42 -6.74
N ILE A 81 -21.57 -9.41 -5.93
CA ILE A 81 -20.99 -9.21 -4.61
C ILE A 81 -22.09 -9.30 -3.57
N SER A 82 -21.82 -10.00 -2.47
CA SER A 82 -22.69 -10.06 -1.29
C SER A 82 -22.24 -9.05 -0.24
N LYS A 83 -23.15 -8.69 0.65
CA LYS A 83 -22.80 -7.85 1.80
C LYS A 83 -21.72 -8.52 2.64
N GLY A 84 -20.62 -7.80 2.87
CA GLY A 84 -19.47 -8.27 3.68
C GLY A 84 -18.33 -8.90 2.87
N ASP A 85 -18.51 -9.13 1.57
CA ASP A 85 -17.44 -9.65 0.71
C ASP A 85 -16.30 -8.64 0.57
N ILE A 86 -15.07 -9.13 0.53
CA ILE A 86 -13.88 -8.29 0.35
C ILE A 86 -13.75 -7.90 -1.12
N ILE A 87 -13.80 -6.60 -1.40
CA ILE A 87 -13.75 -6.05 -2.77
C ILE A 87 -12.38 -5.45 -3.13
N ALA A 88 -11.58 -5.11 -2.11
CA ALA A 88 -10.22 -4.64 -2.29
C ALA A 88 -9.33 -5.12 -1.14
N ASP A 89 -8.14 -5.59 -1.48
CA ASP A 89 -7.09 -5.91 -0.53
C ASP A 89 -6.37 -4.66 -0.05
N GLY A 90 -5.86 -4.74 1.16
CA GLY A 90 -5.03 -3.72 1.80
C GLY A 90 -3.55 -4.09 1.82
N PRO A 91 -2.73 -3.33 2.58
CA PRO A 91 -1.36 -3.75 2.85
C PRO A 91 -1.37 -5.08 3.61
N SER A 92 -0.51 -6.00 3.19
CA SER A 92 -0.35 -7.32 3.81
C SER A 92 -1.65 -8.15 3.89
N THR A 93 -2.53 -8.03 2.90
CA THR A 93 -3.63 -8.98 2.67
C THR A 93 -3.53 -9.57 1.26
N ASP A 94 -4.10 -10.76 1.07
CA ASP A 94 -4.13 -11.48 -0.20
C ASP A 94 -5.44 -12.24 -0.32
N LEU A 95 -6.27 -11.86 -1.29
CA LEU A 95 -7.61 -12.40 -1.51
C LEU A 95 -8.52 -12.35 -0.28
N GLY A 96 -8.37 -11.31 0.54
CA GLY A 96 -9.14 -11.15 1.78
C GLY A 96 -8.58 -11.91 2.99
N ASP A 97 -7.45 -12.60 2.87
CA ASP A 97 -6.72 -13.20 3.99
C ASP A 97 -5.58 -12.32 4.46
N LEU A 98 -5.29 -12.35 5.78
CA LEU A 98 -4.11 -11.73 6.33
C LEU A 98 -2.83 -12.43 5.83
N ALA A 99 -1.94 -11.64 5.23
CA ALA A 99 -0.80 -12.11 4.47
C ALA A 99 0.46 -11.29 4.82
N LEU A 100 0.96 -11.44 6.04
CA LEU A 100 2.08 -10.65 6.59
C LEU A 100 3.43 -10.93 5.91
N GLY A 101 3.57 -12.03 5.18
CA GLY A 101 4.84 -12.46 4.60
C GLY A 101 4.67 -13.22 3.29
N ARG A 102 5.64 -14.10 3.03
CA ARG A 102 5.75 -14.95 1.84
C ARG A 102 6.07 -16.37 2.25
N ASN A 103 5.57 -17.33 1.49
CA ASN A 103 5.94 -18.72 1.67
C ASN A 103 7.31 -18.94 0.99
N ALA A 104 8.24 -19.63 1.66
CA ALA A 104 9.54 -19.96 1.11
C ALA A 104 9.81 -21.46 1.23
N LEU A 105 10.51 -22.02 0.24
CA LEU A 105 10.99 -23.39 0.33
C LEU A 105 12.20 -23.44 1.28
N VAL A 106 12.06 -24.19 2.37
CA VAL A 106 13.08 -24.30 3.41
C VAL A 106 13.63 -25.72 3.46
N ALA A 107 14.95 -25.85 3.57
CA ALA A 107 15.65 -27.11 3.80
C ALA A 107 16.31 -27.09 5.19
N PHE A 108 16.03 -28.12 5.98
CA PHE A 108 16.66 -28.32 7.30
C PHE A 108 17.92 -29.17 7.14
N MET A 109 19.06 -28.51 6.97
CA MET A 109 20.37 -29.16 6.92
C MET A 109 21.47 -28.21 7.36
N PRO A 110 22.58 -28.70 7.95
CA PRO A 110 23.75 -27.87 8.15
C PRO A 110 24.37 -27.49 6.80
N TRP A 111 24.80 -26.24 6.64
CA TRP A 111 25.43 -25.76 5.41
C TRP A 111 26.73 -25.00 5.70
N ASN A 112 27.86 -25.71 5.73
CA ASN A 112 29.21 -25.14 5.89
C ASN A 112 29.37 -24.11 7.04
N GLY A 113 28.56 -24.21 8.09
CA GLY A 113 28.54 -23.26 9.21
C GLY A 113 27.85 -21.92 8.94
N TYR A 114 27.31 -21.67 7.74
CA TYR A 114 26.59 -20.43 7.42
C TYR A 114 25.24 -20.30 8.15
N ASN A 115 24.67 -21.42 8.58
CA ASN A 115 23.48 -21.47 9.43
C ASN A 115 23.82 -21.90 10.87
N TYR A 116 24.97 -21.45 11.38
CA TYR A 116 25.34 -21.64 12.77
C TYR A 116 24.47 -20.76 13.70
N GLU A 117 24.13 -21.30 14.87
CA GLU A 117 23.14 -20.73 15.80
C GLU A 117 21.81 -20.45 15.08
N ASP A 118 21.37 -19.18 15.05
CA ASP A 118 20.10 -18.75 14.46
C ASP A 118 20.29 -18.05 13.10
N SER A 119 21.46 -18.22 12.48
CA SER A 119 21.77 -17.60 11.19
C SER A 119 20.95 -18.25 10.07
N ILE A 120 20.38 -17.43 9.19
CA ILE A 120 19.61 -17.88 8.03
C ILE A 120 20.44 -17.68 6.76
N LEU A 121 20.68 -18.77 6.03
CA LEU A 121 21.25 -18.70 4.69
C LEU A 121 20.14 -18.56 3.66
N MET A 122 20.20 -17.51 2.84
CA MET A 122 19.21 -17.25 1.79
C MET A 122 19.79 -17.50 0.40
N SER A 123 18.94 -17.99 -0.50
CA SER A 123 19.27 -18.09 -1.92
C SER A 123 19.23 -16.70 -2.57
N GLU A 124 20.16 -16.42 -3.46
CA GLU A 124 20.18 -15.18 -4.28
C GLU A 124 18.89 -14.98 -5.08
N ARG A 125 18.18 -16.07 -5.39
CA ARG A 125 16.87 -16.03 -6.06
C ARG A 125 15.84 -15.22 -5.28
N ILE A 126 15.88 -15.25 -3.94
CA ILE A 126 14.95 -14.49 -3.10
C ILE A 126 15.09 -12.98 -3.34
N VAL A 127 16.32 -12.51 -3.58
CA VAL A 127 16.63 -11.12 -3.92
C VAL A 127 16.25 -10.83 -5.38
N SER A 128 16.62 -11.72 -6.30
CA SER A 128 16.36 -11.55 -7.73
C SER A 128 14.87 -11.49 -8.08
N ASP A 129 14.05 -12.23 -7.33
CA ASP A 129 12.60 -12.33 -7.53
C ASP A 129 11.82 -11.31 -6.66
N ASP A 130 12.50 -10.34 -6.02
CA ASP A 130 11.91 -9.29 -5.17
C ASP A 130 10.94 -9.83 -4.10
N VAL A 131 11.23 -11.00 -3.54
CA VAL A 131 10.27 -11.72 -2.68
C VAL A 131 9.94 -10.95 -1.41
N PHE A 132 10.95 -10.34 -0.78
CA PHE A 132 10.83 -9.60 0.48
C PHE A 132 11.06 -8.08 0.31
N THR A 133 10.96 -7.56 -0.90
CA THR A 133 11.11 -6.12 -1.17
C THR A 133 9.91 -5.35 -0.61
N SER A 134 10.18 -4.27 0.15
CA SER A 134 9.16 -3.42 0.76
C SER A 134 9.24 -1.97 0.27
N ILE A 135 8.12 -1.26 0.33
CA ILE A 135 8.04 0.16 -0.02
C ILE A 135 7.95 0.97 1.28
N HIS A 136 8.88 1.91 1.43
CA HIS A 136 8.92 2.86 2.53
C HIS A 136 8.66 4.28 2.00
N ILE A 137 7.86 5.04 2.74
CA ILE A 137 7.47 6.40 2.39
C ILE A 137 7.84 7.30 3.57
N GLU A 138 8.74 8.24 3.32
CA GLU A 138 9.20 9.23 4.30
C GLU A 138 8.71 10.62 3.90
N GLU A 139 8.44 11.44 4.91
CA GLU A 139 7.96 12.80 4.74
C GLU A 139 8.99 13.75 5.36
N PHE A 140 9.49 14.67 4.54
CA PHE A 140 10.43 15.71 4.94
C PHE A 140 9.74 17.05 4.80
N GLU A 141 9.74 17.83 5.88
CA GLU A 141 9.15 19.17 5.90
C GLU A 141 10.27 20.21 6.02
N VAL A 142 10.18 21.25 5.18
CA VAL A 142 11.04 22.44 5.25
C VAL A 142 10.13 23.64 5.46
N MET A 143 10.47 24.47 6.44
CA MET A 143 9.74 25.71 6.75
C MET A 143 10.70 26.89 6.67
N ALA A 144 10.34 27.90 5.89
CA ALA A 144 10.97 29.21 5.96
C ALA A 144 10.36 30.03 7.09
N ARG A 145 11.19 30.70 7.89
CA ARG A 145 10.73 31.49 9.04
C ARG A 145 11.16 32.95 8.93
N ASP A 146 10.35 33.81 9.53
CA ASP A 146 10.75 35.19 9.76
C ASP A 146 11.72 35.28 10.93
N THR A 147 12.97 35.65 10.63
CA THR A 147 13.99 35.90 11.63
C THR A 147 14.09 37.39 11.92
N LYS A 148 14.79 37.75 13.01
CA LYS A 148 15.09 39.17 13.30
C LYS A 148 15.98 39.84 12.26
N LEU A 149 16.72 39.05 11.47
CA LEU A 149 17.63 39.55 10.44
C LEU A 149 16.95 39.66 9.07
N GLY A 150 15.73 39.12 8.94
CA GLY A 150 14.95 39.11 7.71
C GLY A 150 14.15 37.81 7.54
N PRO A 151 13.20 37.81 6.59
CA PRO A 151 12.51 36.59 6.18
C PRO A 151 13.49 35.61 5.53
N GLU A 152 13.35 34.33 5.83
CA GLU A 152 13.96 33.27 5.04
C GLU A 152 13.12 33.03 3.77
N GLU A 153 13.78 32.71 2.66
CA GLU A 153 13.12 32.41 1.39
C GLU A 153 13.54 31.03 0.88
N ILE A 154 12.58 30.27 0.35
CA ILE A 154 12.86 29.05 -0.39
C ILE A 154 13.04 29.45 -1.85
N THR A 155 14.25 29.25 -2.38
CA THR A 155 14.62 29.64 -3.74
C THR A 155 15.67 28.69 -4.32
N ARG A 156 15.74 28.64 -5.65
CA ARG A 156 16.79 27.95 -6.39
C ARG A 156 18.15 28.66 -6.31
N ASP A 157 18.18 29.95 -5.96
CA ASP A 157 19.41 30.75 -5.85
C ASP A 157 20.18 30.43 -4.55
N ILE A 158 20.93 29.32 -4.56
CA ILE A 158 21.65 28.83 -3.39
C ILE A 158 23.15 29.17 -3.52
N PRO A 159 23.74 29.91 -2.56
CA PRO A 159 25.14 30.33 -2.65
C PRO A 159 26.09 29.13 -2.53
N ASN A 160 27.17 29.15 -3.34
CA ASN A 160 28.23 28.14 -3.37
C ASN A 160 27.79 26.72 -3.79
N VAL A 161 26.65 26.58 -4.48
CA VAL A 161 26.16 25.29 -5.01
C VAL A 161 26.41 25.22 -6.53
N SER A 162 26.76 24.03 -7.03
CA SER A 162 26.97 23.82 -8.47
C SER A 162 25.64 23.70 -9.23
N GLU A 163 25.63 24.09 -10.51
CA GLU A 163 24.47 23.92 -11.40
C GLU A 163 23.99 22.47 -11.49
N GLU A 164 24.90 21.50 -11.38
CA GLU A 164 24.57 20.08 -11.40
C GLU A 164 23.71 19.66 -10.19
N ALA A 165 23.95 20.24 -9.02
CA ALA A 165 23.15 19.98 -7.82
C ALA A 165 21.75 20.63 -7.91
N LEU A 166 21.61 21.72 -8.67
CA LEU A 166 20.33 22.40 -8.91
C LEU A 166 19.49 21.73 -10.00
N LYS A 167 20.03 20.74 -10.73
CA LYS A 167 19.36 20.09 -11.87
C LYS A 167 17.99 19.49 -11.51
N ASN A 168 17.84 19.00 -10.29
CA ASN A 168 16.62 18.33 -9.84
C ASN A 168 15.59 19.28 -9.19
N LEU A 169 15.93 20.56 -9.05
CA LEU A 169 15.02 21.58 -8.53
C LEU A 169 14.26 22.26 -9.68
N ASP A 170 13.08 22.78 -9.40
CA ASP A 170 12.33 23.66 -10.28
C ASP A 170 12.77 25.13 -10.12
N GLU A 171 12.03 26.05 -10.74
CA GLU A 171 12.30 27.50 -10.66
C GLU A 171 12.07 28.07 -9.24
N ALA A 172 11.22 27.42 -8.43
CA ALA A 172 10.93 27.81 -7.06
C ALA A 172 11.90 27.20 -6.03
N GLY A 173 12.81 26.31 -6.46
CA GLY A 173 13.73 25.61 -5.57
C GLY A 173 13.13 24.34 -4.94
N ILE A 174 12.07 23.79 -5.53
CA ILE A 174 11.40 22.55 -5.09
C ILE A 174 11.79 21.39 -5.99
N VAL A 175 11.96 20.18 -5.44
CA VAL A 175 12.29 18.99 -6.23
C VAL A 175 11.11 18.58 -7.12
N TYR A 176 11.40 18.11 -8.34
CA TYR A 176 10.37 17.53 -9.21
C TYR A 176 9.77 16.23 -8.63
N ILE A 177 8.49 15.99 -8.94
CA ILE A 177 7.81 14.75 -8.58
C ILE A 177 8.17 13.67 -9.62
N GLY A 178 8.93 12.66 -9.18
CA GLY A 178 9.36 11.53 -10.02
C GLY A 178 10.42 11.90 -11.04
#